data_AF-A0A0D7WCT9-F1
#
_entry.id   AF-A0A0D7WCT9-F1
#
_cell.length_a   1.000
_cell.length_b   1.000
_cell.length_c   1.000
_cell.angle_alpha   90.00
_cell.angle_beta   90.00
_cell.angle_gamma   90.00
#
_symmetry.space_group_name_H-M   'P 1'
#
loop_
_entity.id
_entity.type
_entity.pdbx_description
1 polymer ?
#
loop_
_entity_poly.entity_id
_entity_poly.type
_entity_poly.pdbx_seq_one_letter_code
_entity_poly.pdbx_strand_id
1 'polypeptide(L)' 'MTYTSVITNTFFVKYLNSVNSLTVINLQSQTVLELNNVSRHDLESGISFYNFLCNTYVVFLQTKNYGVITKK' A
#
# COMPACT_ATOMS: atom_id res chain seq x y z
N MET A 1 -15.30 1.42 -28.69
CA MET A 1 -14.41 0.62 -27.83
C MET A 1 -14.48 1.24 -26.44
N THR A 2 -15.34 0.70 -25.59
CA THR A 2 -15.64 1.31 -24.28
C THR A 2 -14.66 0.73 -23.27
N TYR A 3 -13.68 1.52 -22.84
CA TYR A 3 -12.75 1.12 -21.78
C TYR A 3 -13.44 1.29 -20.43
N THR A 4 -13.90 0.20 -19.84
CA THR A 4 -14.33 0.18 -18.44
C THR A 4 -13.07 0.14 -17.58
N SER A 5 -12.64 1.28 -17.04
CA SER A 5 -11.69 1.31 -15.94
C SER A 5 -12.37 0.69 -14.73
N VAL A 6 -12.02 -0.56 -14.41
CA VAL A 6 -12.35 -1.12 -13.10
C VAL A 6 -11.59 -0.26 -12.10
N ILE A 7 -12.32 0.45 -11.24
CA ILE A 7 -11.72 1.08 -10.06
C ILE A 7 -11.25 -0.10 -9.20
N THR A 8 -10.02 -0.54 -9.41
CA THR A 8 -9.40 -1.58 -8.60
C THR A 8 -8.94 -0.90 -7.32
N ASN A 9 -9.46 -1.31 -6.17
CA ASN A 9 -8.98 -0.88 -4.85
C ASN A 9 -7.58 -1.46 -4.63
N THR A 10 -6.61 -0.98 -5.38
CA THR A 10 -5.25 -1.51 -5.41
C THR A 10 -4.29 -0.38 -5.14
N PHE A 11 -3.45 -0.57 -4.13
CA PHE A 11 -2.42 0.36 -3.74
C PHE A 11 -1.12 0.00 -4.44
N PHE A 12 -0.62 0.95 -5.24
CA PHE A 12 0.64 0.79 -5.97
C PHE A 12 1.70 1.70 -5.35
N VAL A 13 2.88 1.13 -5.14
CA VAL A 13 4.03 1.87 -4.65
C VAL A 13 5.12 1.79 -5.68
N LYS A 14 5.54 2.96 -6.18
CA LYS A 14 6.67 3.08 -7.11
C LYS A 14 7.88 3.64 -6.35
N TYR A 15 9.07 3.28 -6.80
CA TYR A 15 10.36 3.79 -6.31
C TYR A 15 10.83 3.29 -4.93
N LEU A 16 10.13 2.33 -4.32
CA LEU A 16 10.63 1.62 -3.14
C LEU A 16 11.17 0.23 -3.54
N ASN A 17 12.34 -0.12 -3.00
CA ASN A 17 12.95 -1.44 -3.25
C ASN A 17 12.32 -2.55 -2.41
N SER A 18 12.01 -2.29 -1.15
CA SER A 18 11.29 -3.21 -0.27
C SER A 18 10.85 -2.45 0.97
N VAL A 19 9.79 -2.94 1.60
CA VAL A 19 9.35 -2.45 2.92
C VAL A 19 9.39 -3.60 3.90
N ASN A 20 9.90 -3.33 5.10
CA ASN A 20 9.94 -4.27 6.20
C ASN A 20 8.52 -4.56 6.71
N SER A 21 7.69 -3.53 6.77
CA SER A 21 6.27 -3.65 7.11
C SER A 21 5.44 -2.64 6.31
N LEU A 22 4.26 -3.08 5.90
CA LEU A 22 3.17 -2.26 5.37
C LEU A 22 1.95 -2.50 6.25
N THR A 23 1.46 -1.44 6.87
CA THR A 23 0.28 -1.49 7.74
C THR A 23 -0.78 -0.54 7.21
N VAL A 24 -2.03 -1.00 7.16
CA VAL A 24 -3.16 -0.15 6.82
C VAL A 24 -4.09 -0.06 8.01
N ILE A 25 -4.43 1.17 8.39
CA ILE A 25 -5.19 1.48 9.60
C ILE A 25 -6.43 2.27 9.19
N ASN A 26 -7.59 1.93 9.73
CA ASN A 26 -8.82 2.70 9.56
C ASN A 26 -8.90 3.88 10.54
N LEU A 27 -9.89 4.76 10.38
CA LEU A 27 -10.05 5.91 11.28
C LEU A 27 -10.40 5.55 12.73
N GLN A 28 -10.77 4.30 13.01
CA GLN A 28 -10.99 3.78 14.37
C GLN A 28 -9.69 3.25 14.99
N SER A 29 -8.53 3.53 14.37
CA SER A 29 -7.21 3.04 14.80
C SER A 29 -7.08 1.51 14.77
N GLN A 30 -7.90 0.82 13.98
CA GLN A 30 -7.81 -0.62 13.81
C GLN A 30 -6.92 -0.94 12.62
N THR A 31 -5.95 -1.85 12.81
CA THR A 31 -5.18 -2.43 11.72
C THR A 31 -6.07 -3.36 10.90
N VAL A 32 -6.29 -3.02 9.63
CA VAL A 32 -7.12 -3.78 8.70
C VAL A 32 -6.30 -4.63 7.72
N LEU A 33 -5.00 -4.32 7.58
CA LEU A 33 -4.04 -5.10 6.83
C LEU A 33 -2.64 -4.89 7.41
N GLU A 34 -1.88 -5.98 7.53
CA GLU A 34 -0.47 -5.94 7.89
C GLU A 34 0.29 -6.95 7.05
N LEU A 35 1.30 -6.47 6.34
CA LEU A 35 2.18 -7.28 5.49
C LEU A 35 3.62 -7.04 5.91
N ASN A 36 4.38 -8.12 6.09
CA ASN A 36 5.78 -8.06 6.49
C ASN A 36 6.68 -8.48 5.33
N ASN A 37 7.89 -7.92 5.26
CA ASN A 37 8.90 -8.20 4.25
C ASN A 37 8.39 -8.09 2.80
N VAL A 38 7.62 -7.05 2.50
CA VAL A 38 7.02 -6.84 1.18
C VAL A 38 8.11 -6.47 0.17
N SER A 39 8.21 -7.27 -0.89
CA SER A 39 9.25 -7.12 -1.90
C SER A 39 8.93 -6.01 -2.90
N ARG A 40 9.94 -5.57 -3.68
CA ARG A 40 9.73 -4.65 -4.80
C ARG A 40 8.63 -5.14 -5.75
N HIS A 41 8.66 -6.45 -6.04
CA HIS A 41 7.75 -7.05 -6.99
C HIS A 41 6.30 -6.96 -6.52
N ASP A 42 6.05 -7.19 -5.22
CA ASP A 42 4.71 -7.08 -4.64
C ASP A 42 4.22 -5.62 -4.63
N LEU A 43 5.12 -4.67 -4.32
CA LEU A 43 4.83 -3.24 -4.34
C LEU A 43 4.49 -2.73 -5.75
N GLU A 44 5.22 -3.20 -6.77
CA GLU A 44 5.02 -2.83 -8.18
C GLU A 44 3.81 -3.54 -8.81
N SER A 45 3.54 -4.79 -8.42
CA SER A 45 2.36 -5.56 -8.86
C SER A 45 1.06 -5.03 -8.24
N GLY A 46 1.19 -4.32 -7.11
CA GLY A 46 0.09 -3.68 -6.42
C GLY A 46 -0.53 -4.57 -5.34
N ILE A 47 -1.01 -3.92 -4.29
CA ILE A 47 -1.59 -4.58 -3.12
C ILE A 47 -3.09 -4.34 -3.13
N SER A 48 -3.86 -5.41 -3.21
CA SER A 48 -5.31 -5.34 -3.26
C SER A 48 -5.90 -5.08 -1.87
N PHE A 49 -6.74 -4.05 -1.77
CA PHE A 49 -7.58 -3.71 -0.62
C PHE A 49 -9.00 -4.27 -0.83
N TYR A 50 -9.07 -5.54 -1.23
CA TYR A 50 -10.35 -6.22 -1.42
C TYR A 50 -11.14 -6.26 -0.10
N ASN A 51 -12.45 -6.02 -0.16
CA ASN A 51 -13.37 -5.92 1.00
C ASN A 51 -13.11 -4.76 1.99
N PHE A 52 -12.32 -3.76 1.61
CA PHE A 52 -12.25 -2.54 2.42
C PHE A 52 -13.56 -1.76 2.25
N LEU A 53 -14.11 -1.28 3.36
CA LEU A 53 -15.25 -0.37 3.33
C LEU A 53 -14.84 0.95 2.66
N CYS A 54 -15.80 1.66 2.08
CA CYS A 54 -15.55 3.00 1.55
C CYS A 54 -15.28 3.95 2.72
N ASN A 55 -14.01 4.20 3.02
CA ASN A 55 -13.56 5.04 4.14
C ASN A 55 -12.16 5.60 3.87
N THR A 56 -11.68 6.47 4.75
CA THR A 56 -10.30 6.94 4.78
C THR A 56 -9.44 5.94 5.54
N TYR A 57 -8.25 5.67 5.01
CA TYR A 57 -7.25 4.79 5.61
C TYR A 57 -5.89 5.47 5.63
N VAL A 58 -5.09 5.13 6.62
CA VAL A 58 -3.67 5.51 6.69
C VAL A 58 -2.84 4.29 6.30
N VAL A 59 -1.93 4.46 5.34
CA VAL A 59 -0.94 3.44 4.97
C VAL A 59 0.40 3.83 5.57
N PHE A 60 0.92 2.97 6.44
CA PHE A 60 2.24 3.12 7.04
C PHE A 60 3.22 2.18 6.35
N LEU A 61 4.34 2.71 5.88
CA LEU A 61 5.41 1.95 5.22
C LEU A 61 6.69 2.10 6.05
N GLN A 62 7.18 0.99 6.59
CA GLN A 62 8.46 0.94 7.28
C GLN A 62 9.52 0.37 6.35
N THR A 63 10.50 1.16 5.92
CA THR A 63 11.66 0.68 5.15
C THR A 63 12.78 0.25 6.10
N LYS A 64 13.62 -0.72 5.70
CA LYS A 64 14.73 -1.22 6.55
C LYS A 64 15.76 -0.14 6.93
N ASN A 65 15.90 0.90 6.11
CA ASN A 65 16.97 1.90 6.27
C ASN A 65 16.50 3.27 6.78
N TYR A 66 15.28 3.41 7.30
CA TYR A 66 14.68 4.74 7.59
C TYR A 66 14.83 5.70 6.38
N GLY A 67 14.91 5.14 5.17
CA GLY A 67 15.26 5.88 3.97
C GLY A 67 14.13 6.85 3.66
N VAL A 68 14.37 8.13 3.94
CA VAL A 68 13.43 9.21 3.66
C VAL A 68 13.26 9.29 2.15
N ILE A 69 12.02 9.10 1.68
CA ILE A 69 11.65 9.33 0.29
C ILE A 69 11.70 10.85 0.06
N THR A 70 12.85 11.37 -0.35
CA THR A 70 12.99 12.78 -0.73
C THR A 70 12.64 12.92 -2.20
N LYS A 71 11.57 13.68 -2.47
CA LYS A 71 11.25 14.14 -3.82
C LYS A 71 12.27 15.22 -4.19
N LYS A 72 13.18 14.92 -5.13
CA LYS A 72 14.00 15.95 -5.79
C LYS A 72 13.22 16.62 -6.91
#